data_AF-A0A8B6FAM3-F1
#
_entry.id   AF-A0A8B6FAM3-F1
#
_cell.length_a   1.000
_cell.length_b   1.000
_cell.length_c   1.000
_cell.angle_alpha   90.00
_cell.angle_beta   90.00
_cell.angle_gamma   90.00
#
_symmetry.space_group_name_H-M   'P 1'
#
loop_
_entity.id
_entity.type
_entity.pdbx_description
1 polymer ?
#
loop_
_entity_poly.entity_id
_entity_poly.type
_entity_poly.pdbx_seq_one_letter_code
_entity_poly.pdbx_strand_id
1 'polypeptide(L)'
;MVWEAVGHFSLYDGTANKNPFGIDFRQNGMRWTQSLCKGDSDGDGLSNGEELGDPNCTWTEGQTPDYDAIGHPGICEPIGSKFCIDLGQLFTCDCLEEGQGPSCIILLFSVLYVILNVDCYPGFRNKIPNGNFVPCNCNNSNHAEMAWAAVGHFKLDEGTAQKNPFGIDFRKNGMRWTQSLCNRDSDGDGYSNGEELGDPNCTWIEGQNPDYEAIRHPGICEPIGSKFCIDLGQLFTCDCLEQGQFCPIKLDERN
;
A
#
# COMPACT_ATOMS: atom_id res chain seq x y z
N MET A 1 -18.85 8.81 7.99
CA MET A 1 -18.45 7.76 7.04
C MET A 1 -18.34 6.47 7.81
N VAL A 2 -18.78 5.33 7.25
CA VAL A 2 -18.69 4.02 7.89
C VAL A 2 -17.53 3.28 7.25
N TRP A 3 -16.59 2.77 8.03
CA TRP A 3 -15.48 1.97 7.53
C TRP A 3 -16.00 0.55 7.31
N GLU A 4 -16.34 0.18 6.07
CA GLU A 4 -16.98 -1.10 5.77
C GLU A 4 -16.04 -2.31 5.95
N ALA A 5 -14.73 -2.05 5.97
CA ALA A 5 -13.66 -3.04 6.07
C ALA A 5 -12.62 -2.70 7.17
N VAL A 6 -13.02 -2.66 8.45
CA VAL A 6 -12.18 -2.23 9.61
C VAL A 6 -10.84 -2.98 9.73
N GLY A 7 -10.76 -4.23 9.26
CA GLY A 7 -9.51 -5.01 9.25
C GLY A 7 -8.56 -4.69 8.10
N HIS A 8 -8.77 -3.59 7.38
CA HIS A 8 -8.08 -3.26 6.13
C HIS A 8 -7.66 -1.79 6.10
N PHE A 9 -6.65 -1.46 5.28
CA PHE A 9 -6.20 -0.07 5.12
C PHE A 9 -7.08 0.77 4.19
N SER A 10 -7.96 0.16 3.41
CA SER A 10 -8.86 0.86 2.51
C SER A 10 -10.26 1.00 3.10
N LEU A 11 -10.87 2.16 2.83
CA LEU A 11 -12.21 2.53 3.30
C LEU A 11 -13.34 1.86 2.52
N TYR A 12 -13.10 1.45 1.28
CA TYR A 12 -14.13 1.09 0.31
C TYR A 12 -14.07 -0.37 -0.17
N ASP A 13 -13.05 -1.13 0.22
CA ASP A 13 -12.91 -2.52 -0.18
C ASP A 13 -12.16 -3.36 0.86
N GLY A 14 -12.63 -4.59 1.04
CA GLY A 14 -11.97 -5.64 1.80
C GLY A 14 -10.72 -6.17 1.08
N THR A 15 -9.79 -5.29 0.71
CA THR A 15 -8.49 -5.59 0.07
C THR A 15 -7.73 -6.71 0.77
N ALA A 16 -6.83 -7.44 0.11
CA ALA A 16 -6.00 -8.42 0.84
C ALA A 16 -5.09 -7.79 1.92
N ASN A 17 -4.85 -6.48 1.85
CA ASN A 17 -4.01 -5.72 2.76
C ASN A 17 -4.71 -5.53 4.11
N LYS A 18 -4.40 -6.44 5.04
CA LYS A 18 -4.85 -6.35 6.41
C LYS A 18 -4.02 -5.31 7.15
N ASN A 19 -4.72 -4.44 7.87
CA ASN A 19 -4.08 -3.62 8.87
C ASN A 19 -3.72 -4.47 10.10
N PRO A 20 -2.95 -3.95 11.07
CA PRO A 20 -2.56 -4.73 12.26
C PRO A 20 -3.76 -5.39 12.95
N PHE A 21 -4.89 -4.68 13.08
CA PHE A 21 -6.15 -5.25 13.58
C PHE A 21 -6.64 -6.43 12.74
N GLY A 22 -6.67 -6.32 11.42
CA GLY A 22 -7.07 -7.40 10.53
C GLY A 22 -6.16 -8.62 10.60
N ILE A 23 -4.87 -8.42 10.87
CA ILE A 23 -3.90 -9.49 11.10
C ILE A 23 -4.22 -10.20 12.43
N ASP A 24 -4.41 -9.44 13.50
CA ASP A 24 -4.69 -9.96 14.84
C ASP A 24 -6.06 -10.62 14.92
N PHE A 25 -7.06 -10.06 14.23
CA PHE A 25 -8.38 -10.65 14.11
C PHE A 25 -8.30 -12.01 13.41
N ARG A 26 -7.51 -12.12 12.35
CA ARG A 26 -7.26 -13.41 11.66
C ARG A 26 -6.53 -14.41 12.57
N GLN A 27 -5.52 -13.98 13.34
CA GLN A 27 -4.82 -14.84 14.30
C GLN A 27 -5.73 -15.34 15.42
N ASN A 28 -6.73 -14.55 15.80
CA ASN A 28 -7.79 -14.92 16.74
C ASN A 28 -8.92 -15.74 16.09
N GLY A 29 -8.71 -16.27 14.89
CA GLY A 29 -9.68 -17.11 14.18
C GLY A 29 -10.89 -16.34 13.66
N MET A 30 -10.72 -15.05 13.36
CA MET A 30 -11.77 -14.13 12.88
C MET A 30 -12.95 -14.05 13.84
N ARG A 31 -12.65 -14.04 15.15
CA ARG A 31 -13.62 -13.96 16.22
C ARG A 31 -13.27 -12.83 17.17
N TRP A 32 -14.31 -12.16 17.68
CA TRP A 32 -14.17 -11.20 18.76
C TRP A 32 -13.88 -11.93 20.06
N THR A 33 -12.60 -12.25 20.28
CA THR A 33 -12.12 -12.93 21.48
C THR A 33 -11.77 -11.91 22.55
N GLN A 34 -11.73 -12.34 23.81
CA GLN A 34 -11.28 -11.48 24.91
C GLN A 34 -9.82 -11.05 24.75
N SER A 35 -8.98 -11.87 24.10
CA SER A 35 -7.60 -11.51 23.77
C SER A 35 -7.52 -10.43 22.70
N LEU A 36 -8.34 -10.50 21.65
CA LEU A 36 -8.38 -9.47 20.63
C LEU A 36 -8.95 -8.17 21.18
N CYS A 37 -10.07 -8.20 21.89
CA CYS A 37 -10.68 -7.00 22.43
C CYS A 37 -9.73 -6.21 23.35
N LYS A 38 -8.95 -6.90 24.19
CA LYS A 38 -7.95 -6.28 25.07
C LYS A 38 -6.61 -5.98 24.40
N GLY A 39 -6.42 -6.44 23.18
CA GLY A 39 -5.21 -6.18 22.41
C GLY A 39 -5.20 -4.74 21.91
N ASP A 40 -4.01 -4.23 21.65
CA ASP A 40 -3.73 -2.93 21.05
C ASP A 40 -2.99 -3.25 19.73
N SER A 41 -3.74 -3.39 18.64
CA SER A 41 -3.18 -3.98 17.42
C SER A 41 -2.27 -3.00 16.68
N ASP A 42 -2.59 -1.71 16.73
CA ASP A 42 -1.81 -0.66 16.08
C ASP A 42 -0.78 0.03 16.99
N GLY A 43 -0.79 -0.28 18.29
CA GLY A 43 0.21 0.17 19.24
C GLY A 43 0.02 1.61 19.69
N ASP A 44 -1.15 2.20 19.47
CA ASP A 44 -1.42 3.60 19.76
C ASP A 44 -1.66 3.89 21.26
N GLY A 45 -1.81 2.81 22.04
CA GLY A 45 -2.00 2.82 23.48
C GLY A 45 -3.46 2.63 23.91
N LEU A 46 -4.40 2.54 22.97
CA LEU A 46 -5.77 2.11 23.20
C LEU A 46 -5.96 0.64 22.82
N SER A 47 -6.87 -0.04 23.50
CA SER A 47 -7.26 -1.39 23.09
C SER A 47 -8.32 -1.35 21.99
N ASN A 48 -8.33 -2.40 21.16
CA ASN A 48 -9.29 -2.58 20.09
C ASN A 48 -10.75 -2.42 20.58
N GLY A 49 -11.03 -2.89 21.81
CA GLY A 49 -12.31 -2.76 22.48
C GLY A 49 -12.62 -1.32 22.89
N GLU A 50 -11.66 -0.58 23.45
CA GLU A 50 -11.85 0.84 23.75
C GLU A 50 -12.20 1.63 22.49
N GLU A 51 -11.51 1.37 21.37
CA GLU A 51 -11.70 2.08 20.12
C GLU A 51 -13.01 1.74 19.39
N LEU A 52 -13.44 0.47 19.43
CA LEU A 52 -14.68 0.02 18.79
C LEU A 52 -15.93 0.09 19.70
N GLY A 53 -15.80 0.65 20.90
CA GLY A 53 -16.94 0.86 21.81
C GLY A 53 -17.31 -0.34 22.70
N ASP A 54 -16.41 -1.31 22.83
CA ASP A 54 -16.48 -2.46 23.76
C ASP A 54 -15.31 -2.50 24.77
N PRO A 55 -15.09 -1.44 25.59
CA PRO A 55 -13.96 -1.36 26.53
C PRO A 55 -14.00 -2.44 27.62
N ASN A 56 -15.16 -3.04 27.88
CA ASN A 56 -15.31 -4.09 28.89
C ASN A 56 -15.19 -5.51 28.29
N CYS A 57 -15.03 -5.64 26.97
CA CYS A 57 -14.98 -6.91 26.26
C CYS A 57 -16.18 -7.82 26.53
N THR A 58 -17.37 -7.22 26.50
CA THR A 58 -18.66 -7.86 26.78
C THR A 58 -19.52 -8.02 25.54
N TRP A 59 -19.16 -7.37 24.43
CA TRP A 59 -19.91 -7.44 23.18
C TRP A 59 -19.92 -8.86 22.59
N THR A 60 -21.07 -9.22 21.99
CA THR A 60 -21.22 -10.46 21.22
C THR A 60 -21.92 -10.20 19.89
N GLU A 61 -21.68 -11.09 18.91
CA GLU A 61 -22.16 -10.95 17.54
C GLU A 61 -23.67 -10.66 17.46
N GLY A 62 -24.02 -9.57 16.78
CA GLY A 62 -25.41 -9.11 16.61
C GLY A 62 -25.91 -8.16 17.70
N GLN A 63 -25.11 -7.83 18.71
CA GLN A 63 -25.45 -6.80 19.70
C GLN A 63 -24.99 -5.41 19.26
N THR A 64 -25.53 -4.36 19.90
CA THR A 64 -24.96 -3.02 19.84
C THR A 64 -23.90 -2.89 20.93
N PRO A 65 -22.70 -2.36 20.65
CA PRO A 65 -21.71 -2.06 21.68
C PRO A 65 -22.25 -1.12 22.77
N ASP A 66 -21.69 -1.22 23.97
CA ASP A 66 -22.11 -0.43 25.14
C ASP A 66 -21.77 1.06 24.99
N TYR A 67 -20.78 1.39 24.14
CA TYR A 67 -20.27 2.73 23.91
C TYR A 67 -20.09 3.03 22.42
N ASP A 68 -19.99 4.31 22.08
CA ASP A 68 -19.64 4.73 20.72
C ASP A 68 -18.17 4.44 20.42
N ALA A 69 -17.86 4.12 19.15
CA ALA A 69 -16.49 3.98 18.70
C ALA A 69 -15.76 5.33 18.76
N ILE A 70 -14.54 5.34 19.29
CA ILE A 70 -13.72 6.54 19.52
C ILE A 70 -12.44 6.58 18.68
N GLY A 71 -12.10 5.49 18.01
CA GLY A 71 -10.86 5.35 17.23
C GLY A 71 -10.94 4.22 16.22
N HIS A 72 -9.80 3.89 15.61
CA HIS A 72 -9.68 2.83 14.63
C HIS A 72 -8.59 1.81 15.00
N PRO A 73 -8.94 0.54 15.30
CA PRO A 73 -8.06 -0.43 15.99
C PRO A 73 -6.83 -0.93 15.24
N GLY A 74 -6.64 -0.47 14.01
CA GLY A 74 -5.58 -0.86 13.09
C GLY A 74 -4.88 0.33 12.45
N ILE A 75 -5.07 1.54 12.98
CA ILE A 75 -4.51 2.79 12.49
C ILE A 75 -4.05 3.58 13.71
N CYS A 76 -2.74 3.70 13.93
CA CYS A 76 -2.25 4.42 15.10
C CYS A 76 -2.72 5.88 15.12
N GLU A 77 -3.41 6.28 16.19
CA GLU A 77 -3.92 7.62 16.42
C GLU A 77 -3.21 8.33 17.59
N PRO A 78 -3.05 9.66 17.56
CA PRO A 78 -3.39 10.57 16.47
C PRO A 78 -2.52 10.35 15.24
N ILE A 79 -3.16 10.30 14.08
CA ILE A 79 -2.51 10.07 12.79
C ILE A 79 -1.40 11.10 12.58
N GLY A 80 -0.20 10.62 12.23
CA GLY A 80 0.98 11.48 12.01
C GLY A 80 1.62 12.03 13.28
N SER A 81 1.21 11.57 14.48
CA SER A 81 1.93 11.88 15.71
C SER A 81 3.37 11.35 15.66
N LYS A 82 4.31 12.02 16.35
CA LYS A 82 5.69 11.54 16.44
C LYS A 82 5.76 10.10 16.93
N PHE A 83 4.86 9.74 17.85
CA PHE A 83 4.75 8.39 18.38
C PHE A 83 4.40 7.36 17.29
N CYS A 84 3.34 7.60 16.52
CA CYS A 84 2.94 6.71 15.42
C CYS A 84 3.99 6.65 14.29
N ILE A 85 4.69 7.76 14.03
CA ILE A 85 5.82 7.81 13.09
C ILE A 85 6.97 6.92 13.59
N ASP A 86 7.33 7.01 14.88
CA ASP A 86 8.39 6.21 15.48
C ASP A 86 8.01 4.71 15.54
N LEU A 87 6.72 4.40 15.63
CA LEU A 87 6.16 3.04 15.49
C LEU A 87 6.16 2.50 14.05
N GLY A 88 6.49 3.35 13.06
CA GLY A 88 6.49 2.97 11.64
C GLY A 88 5.11 2.96 10.99
N GLN A 89 4.08 3.48 11.67
CA GLN A 89 2.72 3.59 11.14
C GLN A 89 2.48 4.95 10.50
N LEU A 90 2.81 5.03 9.21
CA LEU A 90 2.69 6.25 8.40
C LEU A 90 1.34 6.31 7.68
N PHE A 91 0.24 6.34 8.44
CA PHE A 91 -1.05 6.71 7.87
C PHE A 91 -1.08 8.20 7.60
N THR A 92 -1.53 8.56 6.40
CA THR A 92 -1.87 9.93 6.05
C THR A 92 -3.35 9.94 5.76
N CYS A 93 -4.10 10.88 6.32
CA CYS A 93 -5.46 11.11 5.86
C CYS A 93 -5.37 11.57 4.40
N ASP A 94 -5.83 10.75 3.47
CA ASP A 94 -6.23 11.24 2.16
C ASP A 94 -7.45 12.12 2.38
N CYS A 95 -7.23 13.43 2.50
CA CYS A 95 -8.31 14.38 2.30
C CYS A 95 -8.74 14.23 0.84
N LEU A 96 -9.82 13.49 0.60
CA LEU A 96 -10.53 13.48 -0.68
C LEU A 96 -10.75 14.95 -1.09
N GLU A 97 -10.15 15.36 -2.21
CA GLU A 97 -10.43 16.65 -2.80
C GLU A 97 -11.89 16.67 -3.28
N GLU A 98 -12.73 17.48 -2.63
CA GLU A 98 -13.85 18.13 -3.31
C GLU A 98 -13.81 19.63 -3.03
N GLY A 99 -14.19 20.40 -4.05
CA GLY A 99 -13.94 21.83 -4.22
C GLY A 99 -14.39 22.75 -3.08
N GLN A 100 -13.74 23.93 -3.06
CA GLN A 100 -13.95 25.12 -2.21
C GLN A 100 -13.20 25.12 -0.87
N GLY A 101 -11.99 25.66 -0.87
CA GLY A 101 -11.17 25.82 0.35
C GLY A 101 -11.63 26.93 1.30
N PRO A 102 -10.97 27.09 2.47
CA PRO A 102 -10.92 28.36 3.17
C PRO A 102 -9.51 28.93 3.07
N SER A 103 -9.37 30.04 2.37
CA SER A 103 -8.23 30.95 2.55
C SER A 103 -8.22 31.41 4.01
N CYS A 104 -7.34 30.85 4.83
CA CYS A 104 -7.07 31.36 6.17
C CYS A 104 -5.91 32.37 6.09
N ILE A 105 -6.24 33.63 5.77
CA ILE A 105 -5.34 34.76 6.02
C ILE A 105 -5.38 35.03 7.52
N ILE A 106 -4.35 34.61 8.25
CA ILE A 106 -4.10 35.08 9.62
C ILE A 106 -3.17 36.29 9.54
N LEU A 107 -3.75 37.48 9.68
CA LEU A 107 -2.99 38.68 10.03
C LEU A 107 -2.73 38.69 11.54
N LEU A 108 -1.44 38.52 11.87
CA LEU A 108 -0.69 39.22 12.92
C LEU A 108 -1.09 39.00 14.39
N PHE A 109 -0.27 38.28 15.17
CA PHE A 109 0.91 38.84 15.85
C PHE A 109 1.60 37.79 16.75
N SER A 110 2.93 37.69 16.61
CA SER A 110 3.93 37.28 17.61
C SER A 110 3.77 35.93 18.31
N VAL A 111 4.42 34.88 17.80
CA VAL A 111 5.72 34.34 18.28
C VAL A 111 6.23 33.39 17.18
N LEU A 112 7.54 33.43 16.94
CA LEU A 112 8.30 32.78 15.88
C LEU A 112 8.01 31.26 15.76
N TYR A 113 7.01 30.88 14.94
CA TYR A 113 6.77 29.50 14.52
C TYR A 113 7.56 29.26 13.23
N VAL A 114 8.65 28.50 13.32
CA VAL A 114 9.29 27.92 12.14
C VAL A 114 8.28 26.90 11.62
N ILE A 115 7.50 27.28 10.60
CA ILE A 115 6.69 26.33 9.83
C ILE A 115 7.70 25.45 9.10
N LEU A 116 8.03 24.32 9.72
CA LEU A 116 8.52 23.17 8.97
C LEU A 116 7.35 22.75 8.10
N ASN A 117 7.40 23.10 6.82
CA ASN A 117 6.62 22.37 5.82
C ASN A 117 7.09 20.91 5.92
N VAL A 118 6.30 20.08 6.61
CA VAL A 118 6.41 18.64 6.44
C VAL A 118 5.67 18.38 5.14
N ASP A 119 6.38 18.51 4.03
CA ASP A 119 5.93 17.92 2.78
C ASP A 119 5.93 16.42 3.03
N CYS A 120 4.75 15.84 3.27
CA CYS A 120 4.61 14.39 3.14
C CYS A 120 4.94 14.08 1.69
N TYR A 121 6.09 13.45 1.47
CA TYR A 121 6.59 13.16 0.14
C TYR A 121 5.52 12.33 -0.59
N PRO A 122 5.05 12.73 -1.78
CA PRO A 122 4.09 11.91 -2.53
C PRO A 122 4.68 10.52 -2.66
N GLY A 123 3.93 9.48 -2.25
CA GLY A 123 4.34 8.12 -2.48
C GLY A 123 4.69 7.97 -3.96
N PHE A 124 5.88 7.48 -4.30
CA PHE A 124 6.35 7.41 -5.69
C PHE A 124 5.38 6.68 -6.63
N ARG A 125 4.47 5.86 -6.07
CA ARG A 125 3.33 5.24 -6.75
C ARG A 125 2.39 6.25 -7.42
N ASN A 126 2.21 7.44 -6.87
CA ASN A 126 1.39 8.50 -7.48
C ASN A 126 2.11 9.23 -8.61
N LYS A 127 3.41 8.98 -8.80
CA LYS A 127 4.23 9.57 -9.86
C LYS A 127 4.37 8.68 -11.09
N ILE A 128 3.61 7.58 -11.15
CA ILE A 128 3.58 6.62 -12.24
C ILE A 128 2.11 6.20 -12.50
N PRO A 129 1.72 5.88 -13.74
CA PRO A 129 0.37 5.42 -14.03
C PRO A 129 0.09 4.10 -13.30
N ASN A 130 -1.14 3.96 -12.77
CA ASN A 130 -1.61 2.79 -12.03
C ASN A 130 -0.68 2.31 -10.90
N GLY A 131 0.15 3.17 -10.31
CA GLY A 131 1.14 2.74 -9.32
C GLY A 131 0.56 2.10 -8.05
N ASN A 132 -0.74 2.29 -7.78
CA ASN A 132 -1.46 1.64 -6.69
C ASN A 132 -2.19 0.35 -7.11
N PHE A 133 -2.12 -0.02 -8.38
CA PHE A 133 -2.88 -1.12 -8.99
C PHE A 133 -2.00 -2.04 -9.86
N VAL A 134 -0.67 -2.03 -9.66
CA VAL A 134 0.26 -2.90 -10.40
C VAL A 134 0.06 -4.36 -9.96
N PRO A 135 -0.35 -5.26 -10.86
CA PRO A 135 -0.67 -6.64 -10.50
C PRO A 135 0.58 -7.47 -10.21
N CYS A 136 0.39 -8.60 -9.53
CA CYS A 136 1.41 -9.65 -9.35
C CYS A 136 1.00 -10.89 -10.18
N ASN A 137 1.60 -11.11 -11.36
CA ASN A 137 1.14 -12.16 -12.29
C ASN A 137 1.77 -13.54 -12.04
N CYS A 138 1.73 -14.02 -10.79
CA CYS A 138 2.14 -15.39 -10.49
C CYS A 138 1.16 -16.43 -11.08
N ASN A 139 1.72 -17.40 -11.81
CA ASN A 139 1.04 -18.34 -12.72
C ASN A 139 -0.38 -18.77 -12.31
N ASN A 140 -1.34 -18.45 -13.18
CA ASN A 140 -2.69 -19.05 -13.30
C ASN A 140 -3.64 -18.89 -12.12
N SER A 141 -3.35 -17.99 -11.20
CA SER A 141 -4.31 -17.65 -10.15
C SER A 141 -4.74 -16.21 -10.36
N ASN A 142 -6.05 -15.97 -10.18
CA ASN A 142 -6.73 -14.72 -10.50
C ASN A 142 -6.30 -13.62 -9.53
N HIS A 143 -5.03 -13.23 -9.56
CA HIS A 143 -4.36 -12.38 -8.58
C HIS A 143 -4.49 -10.88 -8.87
N ALA A 144 -5.63 -10.47 -9.43
CA ALA A 144 -6.03 -9.05 -9.51
C ALA A 144 -6.16 -8.40 -8.12
N GLU A 145 -6.13 -9.19 -7.03
CA GLU A 145 -6.32 -8.77 -5.65
C GLU A 145 -5.01 -8.36 -4.92
N MET A 146 -3.87 -8.31 -5.63
CA MET A 146 -2.54 -8.06 -5.05
C MET A 146 -1.80 -6.95 -5.79
N ALA A 147 -2.04 -5.70 -5.37
CA ALA A 147 -1.30 -4.56 -5.87
C ALA A 147 0.09 -4.46 -5.22
N TRP A 148 1.13 -4.22 -6.03
CA TRP A 148 2.51 -4.10 -5.56
C TRP A 148 2.72 -2.78 -4.78
N ALA A 149 2.89 -2.85 -3.46
CA ALA A 149 2.97 -1.65 -2.62
C ALA A 149 4.25 -0.81 -2.85
N ALA A 150 5.30 -1.42 -3.39
CA ALA A 150 6.58 -0.79 -3.67
C ALA A 150 7.10 -1.12 -5.09
N VAL A 151 6.44 -0.62 -6.14
CA VAL A 151 6.69 -0.96 -7.57
C VAL A 151 8.17 -0.89 -7.98
N GLY A 152 8.97 0.00 -7.38
CA GLY A 152 10.41 0.11 -7.65
C GLY A 152 11.32 -0.88 -6.91
N HIS A 153 10.77 -1.90 -6.25
CA HIS A 153 11.48 -2.83 -5.36
C HIS A 153 11.11 -4.28 -5.66
N PHE A 154 12.00 -5.21 -5.28
CA PHE A 154 11.77 -6.65 -5.49
C PHE A 154 10.85 -7.31 -4.45
N LYS A 155 10.66 -6.69 -3.28
CA LYS A 155 9.74 -7.20 -2.24
C LYS A 155 8.42 -6.42 -2.26
N LEU A 156 7.34 -7.14 -2.00
CA LEU A 156 5.96 -6.64 -2.04
C LEU A 156 5.66 -5.66 -0.90
N ASP A 157 6.30 -5.84 0.26
CA ASP A 157 5.85 -5.33 1.56
C ASP A 157 6.74 -4.26 2.20
N GLU A 158 7.91 -3.94 1.63
CA GLU A 158 8.79 -2.96 2.26
C GLU A 158 9.56 -2.17 1.21
N GLY A 159 9.77 -0.87 1.49
CA GLY A 159 10.77 -0.03 0.83
C GLY A 159 12.20 -0.51 1.10
N THR A 160 12.47 -1.78 0.83
CA THR A 160 13.79 -2.43 0.96
C THR A 160 14.84 -1.62 0.21
N ALA A 161 16.10 -1.64 0.66
CA ALA A 161 17.16 -0.95 -0.06
C ALA A 161 17.34 -1.46 -1.51
N GLN A 162 16.90 -2.70 -1.80
CA GLN A 162 17.09 -3.34 -3.09
C GLN A 162 16.02 -2.87 -4.09
N LYS A 163 16.48 -2.10 -5.08
CA LYS A 163 15.66 -1.62 -6.20
C LYS A 163 15.62 -2.65 -7.31
N ASN A 164 14.46 -2.83 -7.90
CA ASN A 164 14.33 -3.58 -9.16
C ASN A 164 14.79 -2.71 -10.35
N PRO A 165 14.91 -3.27 -11.56
CA PRO A 165 15.35 -2.51 -12.73
C PRO A 165 14.52 -1.25 -12.98
N PHE A 166 13.20 -1.33 -12.83
CA PHE A 166 12.30 -0.16 -12.88
C PHE A 166 12.68 0.92 -11.87
N GLY A 167 12.83 0.56 -10.59
CA GLY A 167 13.20 1.51 -9.54
C GLY A 167 14.56 2.16 -9.77
N ILE A 168 15.50 1.44 -10.40
CA ILE A 168 16.79 1.98 -10.81
C ILE A 168 16.61 3.01 -11.93
N ASP A 169 15.82 2.70 -12.95
CA ASP A 169 15.61 3.57 -14.11
C ASP A 169 14.68 4.75 -13.80
N PHE A 170 13.68 4.58 -12.95
CA PHE A 170 12.86 5.65 -12.39
C PHE A 170 13.73 6.65 -11.63
N ARG A 171 14.68 6.15 -10.80
CA ARG A 171 15.66 7.02 -10.11
C ARG A 171 16.57 7.76 -11.09
N LYS A 172 17.06 7.10 -12.16
CA LYS A 172 17.87 7.76 -13.20
C LYS A 172 17.10 8.86 -13.93
N ASN A 173 15.78 8.70 -14.06
CA ASN A 173 14.88 9.70 -14.64
C ASN A 173 14.43 10.78 -13.63
N GLY A 174 15.11 10.90 -12.49
CA GLY A 174 14.79 11.91 -11.47
C GLY A 174 13.48 11.61 -10.72
N MET A 175 13.04 10.35 -10.71
CA MET A 175 11.82 9.88 -10.06
C MET A 175 10.57 10.57 -10.61
N ARG A 176 10.51 10.66 -11.94
CA ARG A 176 9.40 11.25 -12.71
C ARG A 176 9.00 10.28 -13.82
N TRP A 177 7.72 10.25 -14.14
CA TRP A 177 7.23 9.60 -15.37
C TRP A 177 7.65 10.44 -16.58
N THR A 178 8.78 10.07 -17.19
CA THR A 178 9.28 10.73 -18.41
C THR A 178 8.96 9.87 -19.62
N GLN A 179 8.91 10.48 -20.80
CA GLN A 179 8.81 9.74 -22.07
C GLN A 179 9.90 8.66 -22.19
N SER A 180 11.12 8.97 -21.73
CA SER A 180 12.23 8.01 -21.77
C SER A 180 12.05 6.84 -20.81
N LEU A 181 11.37 7.04 -19.68
CA LEU A 181 11.06 5.96 -18.76
C LEU A 181 9.88 5.15 -19.30
N CYS A 182 8.80 5.80 -19.74
CA CYS A 182 7.64 5.13 -20.27
C CYS A 182 7.98 4.18 -21.44
N ASN A 183 8.79 4.63 -22.40
CA ASN A 183 9.21 3.84 -23.56
C ASN A 183 10.27 2.76 -23.24
N ARG A 184 10.73 2.64 -21.99
CA ARG A 184 11.80 1.73 -21.62
C ARG A 184 11.22 0.41 -21.17
N ASP A 185 11.79 -0.66 -21.67
CA ASP A 185 11.64 -2.01 -21.12
C ASP A 185 12.70 -2.18 -20.03
N SER A 186 12.31 -2.02 -18.75
CA SER A 186 13.29 -1.94 -17.67
C SER A 186 13.79 -3.32 -17.23
N ASP A 187 12.91 -4.32 -17.22
CA ASP A 187 13.20 -5.69 -16.82
C ASP A 187 13.54 -6.62 -18.00
N GLY A 188 13.36 -6.18 -19.22
CA GLY A 188 13.80 -6.86 -20.44
C GLY A 188 12.81 -7.92 -20.92
N ASP A 189 11.56 -7.90 -20.46
CA ASP A 189 10.56 -8.91 -20.78
C ASP A 189 9.89 -8.73 -22.16
N GLY A 190 10.25 -7.64 -22.85
CA GLY A 190 9.79 -7.28 -24.19
C GLY A 190 8.62 -6.29 -24.20
N TYR A 191 8.15 -5.83 -23.04
CA TYR A 191 7.15 -4.78 -22.91
C TYR A 191 7.78 -3.49 -22.36
N SER A 192 7.28 -2.35 -22.81
CA SER A 192 7.68 -1.06 -22.23
C SER A 192 6.93 -0.79 -20.93
N ASN A 193 7.54 -0.05 -20.01
CA ASN A 193 6.91 0.34 -18.75
C ASN A 193 5.52 0.98 -18.96
N GLY A 194 5.34 1.72 -20.06
CA GLY A 194 4.04 2.29 -20.44
C GLY A 194 3.01 1.25 -20.84
N GLU A 195 3.37 0.26 -21.66
CA GLU A 195 2.47 -0.85 -22.01
C GLU A 195 2.04 -1.64 -20.78
N GLU A 196 2.94 -1.81 -19.81
CA GLU A 196 2.69 -2.59 -18.60
C GLU A 196 1.84 -1.85 -17.57
N LEU A 197 2.10 -0.55 -17.36
CA LEU A 197 1.42 0.29 -16.38
C LEU A 197 0.15 0.98 -16.93
N GLY A 198 -0.26 0.69 -18.16
CA GLY A 198 -1.50 1.23 -18.74
C GLY A 198 -1.38 2.63 -19.36
N ASP A 199 -0.18 3.03 -19.76
CA ASP A 199 0.14 4.23 -20.54
C ASP A 199 0.94 3.89 -21.82
N PRO A 200 0.40 3.07 -22.75
CA PRO A 200 1.12 2.59 -23.93
C PRO A 200 1.51 3.70 -24.92
N ASN A 201 0.82 4.85 -24.87
CA ASN A 201 1.11 6.01 -25.71
C ASN A 201 2.03 7.02 -25.04
N CYS A 202 2.44 6.78 -23.79
CA CYS A 202 3.26 7.69 -22.98
C CYS A 202 2.70 9.10 -22.88
N THR A 203 1.39 9.19 -22.71
CA THR A 203 0.63 10.45 -22.65
C THR A 203 0.18 10.78 -21.23
N TRP A 204 0.31 9.85 -20.28
CA TRP A 204 -0.09 10.07 -18.90
C TRP A 204 0.75 11.15 -18.22
N ILE A 205 0.07 11.98 -17.43
CA ILE A 205 0.67 13.03 -16.62
C ILE A 205 0.28 12.81 -15.16
N GLU A 206 1.20 13.10 -14.24
CA GLU A 206 0.99 13.00 -12.79
C GLU A 206 -0.36 13.61 -12.34
N GLY A 207 -1.16 12.81 -11.65
CA GLY A 207 -2.51 13.17 -11.17
C GLY A 207 -3.66 12.86 -12.15
N GLN A 208 -3.38 12.39 -13.37
CA GLN A 208 -4.42 11.94 -14.30
C GLN A 208 -4.84 10.49 -14.05
N ASN A 209 -6.04 10.13 -14.50
CA ASN A 209 -6.43 8.73 -14.62
C ASN A 209 -5.72 8.11 -15.84
N PRO A 210 -5.09 6.94 -15.69
CA PRO A 210 -4.52 6.19 -16.82
C PRO A 210 -5.58 5.78 -17.84
N ASP A 211 -5.19 5.69 -19.10
CA ASP A 211 -6.09 5.29 -20.21
C ASP A 211 -6.47 3.81 -20.13
N TYR A 212 -5.60 2.98 -19.55
CA TYR A 212 -5.75 1.54 -19.43
C TYR A 212 -5.36 1.07 -18.04
N GLU A 213 -5.77 -0.14 -17.67
CA GLU A 213 -5.35 -0.79 -16.42
C GLU A 213 -3.89 -1.28 -16.54
N ALA A 214 -3.20 -1.38 -15.40
CA ALA A 214 -1.90 -2.07 -15.36
C ALA A 214 -2.12 -3.57 -15.51
N ILE A 215 -1.40 -4.18 -16.45
CA ILE A 215 -1.54 -5.60 -16.79
C ILE A 215 -0.31 -6.42 -16.41
N ARG A 216 0.81 -5.77 -16.13
CA ARG A 216 2.14 -6.35 -15.87
C ARG A 216 2.93 -5.52 -14.88
N HIS A 217 4.07 -6.04 -14.43
CA HIS A 217 4.95 -5.35 -13.51
C HIS A 217 6.21 -4.82 -14.20
N PRO A 218 6.48 -3.50 -14.22
CA PRO A 218 7.50 -2.84 -15.07
C PRO A 218 8.97 -3.12 -14.73
N GLY A 219 9.21 -4.05 -13.81
CA GLY A 219 10.49 -4.27 -13.13
C GLY A 219 10.68 -5.71 -12.67
N ILE A 220 9.82 -6.63 -13.11
CA ILE A 220 9.85 -8.06 -12.82
C ILE A 220 9.55 -8.76 -14.14
N CYS A 221 10.54 -9.46 -14.68
CA CYS A 221 10.39 -10.11 -15.98
C CYS A 221 9.27 -11.16 -15.96
N GLU A 222 8.32 -11.04 -16.89
CA GLU A 222 7.17 -11.92 -17.02
C GLU A 222 7.16 -12.67 -18.37
N PRO A 223 6.73 -13.96 -18.42
CA PRO A 223 6.19 -14.75 -17.32
C PRO A 223 7.28 -15.14 -16.30
N ILE A 224 6.94 -14.99 -15.02
CA ILE A 224 7.85 -15.25 -13.90
C ILE A 224 8.35 -16.71 -13.95
N GLY A 225 9.66 -16.89 -13.80
CA GLY A 225 10.30 -18.21 -13.85
C GLY A 225 10.38 -18.82 -15.26
N SER A 226 10.03 -18.08 -16.32
CA SER A 226 10.27 -18.53 -17.68
C SER A 226 11.78 -18.71 -17.94
N LYS A 227 12.14 -19.62 -18.86
CA LYS A 227 13.54 -19.81 -19.26
C LYS A 227 14.17 -18.48 -19.70
N PHE A 228 13.40 -17.65 -20.40
CA PHE A 228 13.84 -16.34 -20.87
C PHE A 228 14.23 -15.42 -19.69
N CYS A 229 13.36 -15.27 -18.69
CA CYS A 229 13.66 -14.44 -17.52
C CYS A 229 14.83 -15.00 -16.68
N ILE A 230 14.95 -16.33 -16.59
CA ILE A 230 16.10 -16.99 -15.96
C ILE A 230 17.40 -16.67 -16.72
N ASP A 231 17.39 -16.73 -18.05
CA ASP A 231 18.54 -16.41 -18.89
C ASP A 231 18.94 -14.91 -18.79
N LEU A 232 17.97 -14.03 -18.50
CA LEU A 232 18.21 -12.61 -18.16
C LEU A 232 18.78 -12.39 -16.75
N GLY A 233 18.95 -13.44 -15.96
CA GLY A 233 19.44 -13.36 -14.58
C GLY A 233 18.36 -12.92 -13.58
N GLN A 234 17.09 -12.89 -13.99
CA GLN A 234 15.96 -12.62 -13.12
C GLN A 234 15.42 -13.94 -12.54
N LEU A 235 16.08 -14.41 -11.48
CA LEU A 235 15.76 -15.66 -10.79
C LEU A 235 14.63 -15.45 -9.77
N PHE A 236 13.46 -15.04 -10.25
CA PHE A 236 12.26 -14.94 -9.42
C PHE A 236 11.46 -16.22 -9.47
N THR A 237 11.03 -16.69 -8.31
CA THR A 237 10.03 -17.76 -8.21
C THR A 237 8.78 -17.25 -7.53
N CYS A 238 7.64 -17.66 -8.06
CA CYS A 238 6.36 -17.55 -7.37
C CYS A 238 6.29 -18.65 -6.33
N ASP A 239 6.49 -18.32 -5.07
CA ASP A 239 6.43 -19.26 -3.96
C ASP A 239 4.97 -19.44 -3.50
N CYS A 240 4.15 -20.04 -4.35
CA CYS A 240 2.75 -20.27 -4.02
C CYS A 240 2.62 -21.36 -2.94
N LEU A 241 2.35 -20.95 -1.70
CA LEU A 241 2.05 -21.85 -0.59
C LEU A 241 0.61 -22.38 -0.76
N GLU A 242 0.47 -23.53 -1.45
CA GLU A 242 -0.81 -24.24 -1.67
C GLU A 242 -1.96 -23.40 -2.28
N GLN A 243 -3.00 -24.09 -2.74
CA GLN A 243 -4.10 -23.49 -3.52
C GLN A 243 -4.86 -22.44 -2.70
N GLY A 244 -4.72 -21.17 -3.08
CA GLY A 244 -5.48 -20.05 -2.51
C GLY A 244 -4.75 -19.20 -1.46
N GLN A 245 -3.43 -19.31 -1.33
CA GLN A 245 -2.64 -18.44 -0.48
C GLN A 245 -1.58 -17.62 -1.24
N PHE A 246 -1.18 -16.53 -0.59
CA PHE A 246 -0.18 -15.54 -0.99
C PHE A 246 1.02 -16.18 -1.71
N CYS A 247 1.29 -15.73 -2.94
CA CYS A 247 2.48 -16.11 -3.72
C CYS A 247 3.51 -14.97 -3.64
N PRO A 248 4.35 -14.88 -2.58
CA PRO A 248 5.43 -13.92 -2.57
C PRO A 248 6.40 -14.26 -3.69
N ILE A 249 6.87 -13.23 -4.37
CA ILE A 249 8.04 -13.35 -5.23
C ILE A 249 9.26 -13.44 -4.33
N LYS A 250 10.01 -14.54 -4.47
CA LYS A 250 11.29 -14.70 -3.81
C LYS A 250 12.39 -14.68 -4.85
N LEU A 251 13.52 -14.09 -4.46
CA LEU A 251 14.79 -14.33 -5.15
C LEU A 251 15.15 -15.80 -4.91
N ASP A 252 15.40 -16.55 -5.98
CA ASP A 252 15.88 -17.92 -5.87
C ASP A 252 17.31 -17.89 -5.31
N GLU A 253 17.45 -18.22 -4.03
CA GLU A 253 18.74 -18.26 -3.33
C GLU A 253 19.60 -19.49 -3.70
N ARG A 254 19.22 -20.28 -4.71
CA ARG A 254 19.93 -21.51 -5.11
C ARG A 254 21.14 -21.30 -6.03
N ASN A 255 21.68 -20.07 -6.14
CA ASN A 255 22.95 -19.79 -6.81
C ASN A 255 23.81 -18.80 -6.01
#